data_AF-A0A929GEI5-F1
#
_entry.id   AF-A0A929GEI5-F1
#
_cell.length_a   1.000
_cell.length_b   1.000
_cell.length_c   1.000
_cell.angle_alpha   90.00
_cell.angle_beta   90.00
_cell.angle_gamma   90.00
#
_symmetry.space_group_name_H-M   'P 1'
#
loop_
_entity.id
_entity.type
_entity.pdbx_description
1 polymer ?
#
loop_
_entity_poly.entity_id
_entity_poly.type
_entity_poly.pdbx_seq_one_letter_code
_entity_poly.pdbx_strand_id
1 'polypeptide(L)' 'MEMEITFSGGARVDAHFGSFTINADQSLLGGGEGLAPTPFATFLASLGTCAGIYVLGFLK' A
#
# COMPACT_ATOMS: atom_id res chain seq x y z
N MET A 1 12.34 7.60 -8.51
CA MET A 1 12.24 6.29 -7.85
C MET A 1 11.66 5.35 -8.87
N GLU A 2 12.42 4.34 -9.26
CA GLU A 2 11.88 3.26 -10.09
C GLU A 2 11.02 2.35 -9.20
N MET A 3 9.85 1.96 -9.69
CA MET A 3 8.90 1.10 -8.99
C MET A 3 8.47 -0.01 -9.93
N GLU A 4 8.61 -1.24 -9.46
CA GLU A 4 8.15 -2.43 -10.17
C GLU A 4 6.84 -2.92 -9.54
N ILE A 5 5.84 -3.21 -10.37
CA ILE A 5 4.57 -3.80 -9.93
C ILE A 5 4.54 -5.26 -10.36
N THR A 6 4.36 -6.17 -9.40
CA THR A 6 4.25 -7.61 -9.66
C THR A 6 2.88 -8.13 -9.27
N PHE A 7 2.50 -9.25 -9.89
CA PHE A 7 1.20 -9.90 -9.71
C PHE A 7 1.43 -11.31 -9.12
N SER A 8 1.30 -11.42 -7.81
CA SER A 8 1.65 -12.62 -7.03
C SER A 8 0.58 -13.72 -7.04
N GLY A 9 -0.42 -13.62 -7.93
CA GLY A 9 -1.55 -14.54 -8.04
C GLY A 9 -2.75 -14.14 -7.18
N GLY A 10 -3.94 -14.68 -7.52
CA GLY A 10 -5.20 -14.19 -6.97
C GLY A 10 -5.45 -12.73 -7.37
N ALA A 11 -6.04 -11.95 -6.47
CA ALA A 11 -6.23 -10.49 -6.65
C ALA A 11 -5.18 -9.65 -5.89
N ARG A 12 -3.94 -10.15 -5.83
CA ARG A 12 -2.80 -9.50 -5.16
C ARG A 12 -1.94 -8.72 -6.14
N VAL A 13 -1.40 -7.61 -5.65
CA VAL A 13 -0.48 -6.73 -6.38
C VAL A 13 0.53 -6.16 -5.40
N ASP A 14 1.81 -6.35 -5.71
CA ASP A 14 2.91 -5.91 -4.85
C ASP A 14 3.72 -4.82 -5.58
N ALA A 15 4.06 -3.75 -4.87
CA ALA A 15 4.89 -2.67 -5.37
C ALA A 15 6.27 -2.73 -4.73
N HIS A 16 7.31 -2.87 -5.55
CA HIS A 16 8.71 -2.94 -5.12
C HIS A 16 9.46 -1.67 -5.51
N PHE A 17 10.17 -1.07 -4.56
CA PHE A 17 10.99 0.12 -4.80
C PHE A 17 12.09 0.23 -3.75
N GLY A 18 13.35 0.34 -4.19
CA GLY A 18 14.50 0.31 -3.29
C GLY A 18 14.51 -0.98 -2.46
N SER A 19 14.57 -0.86 -1.13
CA SER A 19 14.50 -1.98 -0.18
C SER A 19 13.09 -2.25 0.36
N PHE A 20 12.07 -1.58 -0.17
CA PHE A 20 10.70 -1.66 0.33
C PHE A 20 9.80 -2.46 -0.62
N THR A 21 8.86 -3.19 -0.01
CA THR A 21 7.75 -3.84 -0.69
C THR A 21 6.46 -3.42 0.01
N ILE A 22 5.51 -2.91 -0.76
CA ILE A 22 4.14 -2.71 -0.31
C ILE A 22 3.29 -3.83 -0.88
N ASN A 23 2.81 -4.72 -0.03
CA ASN A 23 1.87 -5.76 -0.43
C ASN A 23 0.45 -5.20 -0.42
N ALA A 24 -0.33 -5.52 -1.45
CA ALA A 24 -1.75 -5.19 -1.50
C ALA A 24 -2.59 -6.36 -2.01
N ASP A 25 -3.76 -6.54 -1.41
CA ASP A 25 -4.68 -7.63 -1.73
C ASP A 25 -6.13 -7.14 -1.67
N GLN A 26 -6.96 -7.62 -2.58
CA GLN A 26 -8.39 -7.37 -2.46
C GLN A 26 -8.97 -8.15 -1.27
N SER A 27 -10.12 -7.72 -0.79
CA SER A 27 -10.86 -8.50 0.21
C SER A 27 -11.38 -9.80 -0.40
N LEU A 28 -11.87 -10.72 0.45
CA LEU A 28 -12.57 -11.93 -0.01
C LEU A 28 -13.73 -11.61 -0.96
N LEU A 29 -14.51 -10.55 -0.67
CA LEU A 29 -15.59 -10.08 -1.54
C LEU A 29 -15.08 -9.50 -2.87
N GLY A 30 -13.86 -8.95 -2.87
CA GLY A 30 -13.18 -8.44 -4.05
C GLY A 30 -12.36 -9.50 -4.81
N GLY A 31 -12.49 -10.79 -4.46
CA GLY A 31 -11.78 -11.89 -5.12
C GLY A 31 -10.31 -12.06 -4.69
N GLY A 32 -9.88 -11.36 -3.65
CA GLY A 32 -8.58 -11.58 -3.01
C GLY A 32 -8.67 -12.49 -1.80
N GLU A 33 -7.56 -12.63 -1.08
CA GLU A 33 -7.50 -13.45 0.13
C GLU A 33 -7.62 -12.61 1.42
N GLY A 34 -7.60 -11.28 1.30
CA GLY A 34 -7.62 -10.36 2.43
C GLY A 34 -6.36 -10.45 3.31
N LEU A 35 -5.22 -10.88 2.75
CA LEU A 35 -3.96 -11.05 3.50
C LEU A 35 -3.12 -9.78 3.60
N ALA A 36 -3.48 -8.75 2.83
CA ALA A 36 -2.89 -7.42 2.86
C ALA A 36 -3.98 -6.34 2.70
N PRO A 37 -3.70 -5.06 3.00
CA PRO A 37 -4.64 -3.99 2.73
C PRO A 37 -5.00 -3.90 1.24
N THR A 38 -6.21 -3.41 0.94
CA THR A 38 -6.57 -3.17 -0.47
C THR A 38 -5.72 -2.05 -1.06
N PRO A 39 -5.45 -2.05 -2.38
CA PRO A 39 -4.73 -0.95 -3.03
C PRO A 39 -5.35 0.43 -2.74
N PHE A 40 -6.69 0.50 -2.64
CA PHE A 40 -7.39 1.73 -2.29
C PHE A 40 -7.14 2.17 -0.84
N ALA A 41 -7.17 1.25 0.12
CA ALA A 41 -6.82 1.56 1.50
C ALA A 41 -5.36 2.02 1.62
N THR A 42 -4.43 1.37 0.91
CA THR A 42 -3.03 1.77 0.82
C THR A 42 -2.86 3.19 0.27
N PHE A 43 -3.62 3.56 -0.77
CA PHE A 43 -3.62 4.93 -1.31
C PHE A 43 -4.10 5.96 -0.27
N LEU A 44 -5.19 5.69 0.46
CA LEU A 44 -5.65 6.59 1.51
C LEU A 44 -4.63 6.69 2.65
N ALA A 45 -3.98 5.59 3.01
CA ALA A 45 -2.92 5.57 4.01
C ALA A 45 -1.69 6.38 3.56
N SER A 46 -1.31 6.34 2.28
CA SER A 46 -0.22 7.18 1.77
C SER A 46 -0.56 8.67 1.89
N LEU A 47 -1.79 9.06 1.57
CA LEU A 47 -2.23 10.45 1.78
C LEU A 47 -2.18 10.85 3.27
N GLY A 48 -2.69 10.00 4.15
CA GLY A 48 -2.69 10.25 5.59
C GLY A 48 -1.28 10.36 6.18
N THR A 49 -0.36 9.49 5.77
CA THR A 49 1.04 9.52 6.23
C THR A 49 1.81 10.72 5.66
N CYS A 50 1.56 11.09 4.39
CA CYS A 50 2.11 12.31 3.80
C CYS A 50 1.62 13.58 4.51
N ALA A 51 0.36 13.65 4.93
CA ALA A 51 -0.11 14.77 5.77
C ALA A 51 0.48 14.69 7.19
N GLY A 52 0.53 13.48 7.76
CA GLY A 52 0.99 13.22 9.11
C GLY A 52 2.44 13.65 9.36
N ILE A 53 3.33 13.55 8.37
CA ILE A 53 4.73 14.00 8.56
C ILE A 53 4.82 15.51 8.82
N TYR A 54 3.96 16.32 8.20
CA TYR A 54 3.88 17.76 8.48
C TYR A 54 3.32 18.01 9.88
N VAL A 55 2.23 17.34 10.25
CA VAL A 55 1.63 17.46 11.59
C VAL A 55 2.66 17.08 12.67
N LEU A 56 3.38 15.98 12.49
CA LEU A 56 4.42 15.56 13.41
C LEU A 56 5.55 16.59 13.52
N GLY A 57 5.86 17.30 12.44
CA GLY A 57 6.82 18.42 12.45
C GLY A 57 6.37 19.60 13.34
N PHE A 58 5.06 19.87 13.44
CA PHE A 58 4.51 20.90 14.33
C PHE A 58 4.42 20.46 15.80
N LEU A 59 4.32 19.16 16.07
CA LEU A 59 4.24 18.61 17.42
C LEU A 59 5.61 18.46 18.11
N LYS A 60 6.69 18.59 17.36
CA LYS A 60 8.06 18.63 17.87
C LYS A 60 8.42 20.04 18.33
#